data_AF-Q0FHC9-F1
#
_entry.id   AF-Q0FHC9-F1
#
_cell.length_a   1.000
_cell.length_b   1.000
_cell.length_c   1.000
_cell.angle_alpha   90.00
_cell.angle_beta   90.00
_cell.angle_gamma   90.00
#
_symmetry.space_group_name_H-M   'P 1'
#
loop_
_entity.id
_entity.type
_entity.pdbx_description
1 polymer ?
#
loop_
_entity_poly.entity_id
_entity_poly.type
_entity_poly.pdbx_seq_one_letter_code
_entity_poly.pdbx_strand_id
1 'polypeptide(L)'
;MATDTQTTGSLIYTLEDKPEPPAAALAAFQHILASIVGIVTPTLVIGGVLGLGEYVPYLIAMSLLVSGVATFIQCKTIGPVGSGLLSVQGTSFAFLGPILAAGFAVKNNGGTPEDMLAMIFGLCLAGCVVEIVLSQFIDKLGKIITPTVTGIVITVIGLSLVKVGFTDFAGGVGAGEDLGKPINLIMA
;
A
#
# COMPACT_ATOMS: atom_id res chain seq x y z
N MET A 1 -3.22 -50.58 1.11
CA MET A 1 -4.50 -50.19 0.47
C MET A 1 -5.03 -49.02 1.28
N ALA A 2 -4.94 -47.76 0.87
CA ALA A 2 -4.43 -47.16 -0.36
C ALA A 2 -3.53 -45.97 0.00
N THR A 3 -2.53 -45.78 -0.84
CA THR A 3 -1.65 -44.63 -0.95
C THR A 3 -2.47 -43.35 -1.14
N ASP A 4 -2.26 -42.34 -0.29
CA ASP A 4 -2.69 -40.97 -0.59
C ASP A 4 -1.44 -40.11 -0.80
N THR A 5 -0.89 -40.24 -2.01
CA THR A 5 0.12 -39.35 -2.56
C THR A 5 -0.56 -38.02 -2.89
N GLN A 6 -0.75 -37.16 -1.90
CA GLN A 6 -1.09 -35.77 -2.18
C GLN A 6 0.20 -35.01 -2.48
N THR A 7 0.38 -34.74 -3.76
CA THR A 7 1.38 -33.82 -4.33
C THR A 7 1.06 -32.40 -3.88
N THR A 8 1.26 -32.09 -2.59
CA THR A 8 1.22 -30.72 -2.07
C THR A 8 2.37 -29.94 -2.70
N GLY A 9 2.06 -28.84 -3.39
CA GLY A 9 3.04 -27.97 -4.03
C GLY A 9 4.23 -27.70 -3.12
N SER A 10 5.43 -27.88 -3.67
CA SER A 10 6.75 -27.84 -3.04
C SER A 10 7.03 -26.53 -2.27
N LEU A 11 6.48 -26.38 -1.06
CA LEU A 11 6.89 -25.34 -0.12
C LEU A 11 8.15 -25.81 0.62
N ILE A 12 9.22 -25.01 0.53
CA ILE A 12 10.51 -25.29 1.21
C ILE A 12 10.36 -25.13 2.73
N TYR A 13 9.47 -24.23 3.18
CA TYR A 13 9.12 -24.03 4.58
C TYR A 13 7.60 -23.89 4.72
N THR A 14 7.03 -24.52 5.74
CA THR A 14 5.65 -24.37 6.18
C THR A 14 5.51 -23.18 7.15
N LEU A 15 4.28 -22.74 7.42
CA LEU A 15 3.99 -21.52 8.20
C LEU A 15 4.65 -21.50 9.59
N GLU A 16 4.66 -22.66 10.26
CA GLU A 16 5.18 -22.82 11.63
C GLU A 16 6.66 -23.25 11.65
N ASP A 17 7.27 -23.45 10.48
CA ASP A 17 8.67 -23.85 10.43
C ASP A 17 9.58 -22.70 10.87
N LYS A 18 10.58 -23.06 11.66
CA LYS A 18 11.60 -22.13 12.15
C LYS A 18 12.89 -22.34 11.35
N PRO A 19 13.06 -21.66 10.20
CA PRO A 19 14.30 -21.76 9.42
C PRO A 19 15.51 -21.32 10.24
N GLU A 20 16.68 -21.75 9.80
CA GLU A 20 17.94 -21.32 10.40
C GLU A 20 18.04 -19.78 10.44
N PRO A 21 18.57 -19.18 11.53
CA PRO A 21 18.65 -17.73 11.68
C PRO A 21 19.20 -16.96 10.46
N PRO A 22 20.23 -17.43 9.72
CA PRO A 22 20.72 -16.71 8.54
C PRO A 22 19.74 -16.74 7.37
N ALA A 23 19.09 -17.87 7.09
CA ALA A 23 18.09 -17.97 6.03
C ALA A 23 16.84 -17.13 6.35
N ALA A 24 16.41 -17.15 7.62
CA ALA A 24 15.31 -16.32 8.11
C ALA A 24 15.63 -14.81 7.97
N ALA A 25 16.84 -14.40 8.33
CA ALA A 25 17.28 -13.01 8.22
C ALA A 25 17.33 -12.54 6.76
N LEU A 26 17.83 -13.38 5.85
CA LEU A 26 17.87 -13.06 4.42
C LEU A 26 16.45 -12.93 3.83
N ALA A 27 15.55 -13.85 4.17
CA ALA A 27 14.15 -13.78 3.75
C ALA A 27 13.44 -12.52 4.30
N ALA A 28 13.66 -12.21 5.58
CA ALA A 28 13.12 -10.99 6.20
C ALA A 28 13.65 -9.72 5.49
N PHE A 29 14.95 -9.70 5.17
CA PHE A 29 15.54 -8.59 4.43
C PHE A 29 14.93 -8.44 3.04
N GLN A 30 14.74 -9.53 2.29
CA GLN A 30 14.07 -9.51 0.99
C GLN A 30 12.63 -9.01 1.09
N HIS A 31 11.87 -9.43 2.10
CA HIS A 31 10.51 -8.94 2.34
C HIS A 31 10.48 -7.44 2.63
N ILE A 32 11.43 -6.94 3.42
CA ILE A 32 11.56 -5.51 3.67
C ILE A 32 11.84 -4.77 2.35
N LEU A 33 12.85 -5.21 1.58
CA LEU A 33 13.18 -4.58 0.30
C LEU A 33 12.00 -4.58 -0.68
N ALA A 34 11.26 -5.68 -0.76
CA ALA A 34 10.09 -5.81 -1.64
C ALA A 34 8.93 -4.88 -1.20
N SER A 35 8.73 -4.72 0.10
CA SER A 35 7.61 -3.92 0.64
C SER A 35 7.88 -2.42 0.68
N ILE A 36 9.15 -1.98 0.78
CA ILE A 36 9.53 -0.56 0.89
C ILE A 36 8.94 0.26 -0.26
N VAL A 37 9.10 -0.19 -1.50
CA VAL A 37 8.58 0.54 -2.67
C VAL A 37 7.07 0.69 -2.58
N GLY A 38 6.37 -0.39 -2.23
CA GLY A 38 4.91 -0.38 -2.08
C GLY A 38 4.42 0.59 -1.00
N ILE A 39 5.17 0.74 0.10
CA ILE A 39 4.78 1.60 1.23
C ILE A 39 5.11 3.08 0.98
N VAL A 40 6.29 3.34 0.41
CA VAL A 40 6.83 4.70 0.24
C VAL A 40 6.19 5.42 -0.94
N THR A 41 5.98 4.74 -2.07
CA THR A 41 5.49 5.36 -3.31
C THR A 41 4.16 6.10 -3.16
N PRO A 42 3.10 5.55 -2.53
CA PRO A 42 1.85 6.29 -2.33
C PRO A 42 2.04 7.61 -1.57
N THR A 43 2.91 7.61 -0.57
CA THR A 43 3.21 8.79 0.25
C THR A 43 3.91 9.87 -0.57
N LEU A 44 4.88 9.48 -1.41
CA LEU A 44 5.56 10.38 -2.34
C LEU A 44 4.59 10.98 -3.36
N VAL A 45 3.70 10.15 -3.93
CA VAL A 45 2.69 10.59 -4.90
C VAL A 45 1.74 11.61 -4.28
N ILE A 46 1.18 11.32 -3.10
CA ILE A 46 0.29 12.25 -2.39
C ILE A 46 1.04 13.55 -2.06
N GLY A 47 2.27 13.41 -1.57
CA GLY A 47 3.13 14.52 -1.19
C GLY A 47 3.44 15.46 -2.35
N GLY A 48 3.88 14.91 -3.49
CA GLY A 48 4.22 15.67 -4.69
C GLY A 48 3.01 16.34 -5.34
N VAL A 49 1.87 15.64 -5.40
CA VAL A 49 0.66 16.15 -6.06
C VAL A 49 -0.04 17.24 -5.24
N LEU A 50 -0.11 17.10 -3.92
CA LEU A 50 -0.74 18.09 -3.05
C LEU A 50 0.20 19.24 -2.68
N GLY A 51 1.52 19.06 -2.79
CA GLY A 51 2.53 20.05 -2.42
C GLY A 51 2.92 20.01 -0.94
N LEU A 52 2.88 18.83 -0.32
CA LEU A 52 3.14 18.59 1.10
C LEU A 52 4.64 18.34 1.39
N GLY A 53 5.54 18.89 0.58
CA GLY A 53 6.97 18.51 0.52
C GLY A 53 7.68 18.45 1.88
N GLU A 54 7.41 19.41 2.77
CA GLU A 54 8.00 19.48 4.11
C GLU A 54 7.58 18.30 5.00
N TYR A 55 6.36 17.79 4.81
CA TYR A 55 5.79 16.70 5.59
C TYR A 55 6.12 15.31 5.01
N VAL A 56 6.55 15.21 3.74
CA VAL A 56 6.79 13.93 3.07
C VAL A 56 7.75 13.01 3.82
N PRO A 57 8.94 13.44 4.29
CA PRO A 57 9.85 12.56 5.02
C PRO A 57 9.23 12.02 6.31
N TYR A 58 8.45 12.86 6.99
CA TYR A 58 7.76 12.49 8.22
C TYR A 58 6.64 11.48 7.96
N LEU A 59 5.84 11.69 6.91
CA LEU A 59 4.78 10.76 6.50
C LEU A 59 5.34 9.40 6.07
N ILE A 60 6.51 9.37 5.42
CA ILE A 60 7.21 8.13 5.06
C ILE A 60 7.66 7.38 6.32
N ALA A 61 8.26 8.08 7.28
CA ALA A 61 8.68 7.45 8.53
C ALA A 61 7.48 6.88 9.30
N MET A 62 6.38 7.62 9.36
CA MET A 62 5.13 7.17 9.97
C MET A 62 4.53 5.95 9.27
N SER A 63 4.48 5.96 7.93
CA SER A 63 3.90 4.85 7.18
C SER A 63 4.71 3.57 7.36
N LEU A 64 6.04 3.63 7.29
CA LEU A 64 6.92 2.48 7.54
C LEU A 64 6.77 1.93 8.97
N LEU A 65 6.69 2.81 9.97
CA LEU A 65 6.50 2.41 11.37
C LEU A 65 5.16 1.69 11.56
N VAL A 66 4.07 2.31 11.11
CA VAL A 66 2.71 1.73 11.23
C VAL A 66 2.59 0.44 10.45
N SER A 67 3.20 0.36 9.26
CA SER A 67 3.24 -0.85 8.42
C SER A 67 3.92 -2.01 9.13
N GLY A 68 5.04 -1.77 9.82
CA GLY A 68 5.74 -2.77 10.62
C GLY A 68 4.92 -3.26 11.81
N VAL A 69 4.30 -2.33 12.54
CA VAL A 69 3.41 -2.65 13.68
C VAL A 69 2.19 -3.44 13.21
N ALA A 70 1.53 -3.01 12.14
CA ALA A 70 0.37 -3.68 11.57
C ALA A 70 0.70 -5.08 11.06
N THR A 71 1.83 -5.24 10.37
CA THR A 71 2.33 -6.57 9.94
C THR A 71 2.57 -7.47 11.14
N PHE A 72 3.18 -6.96 12.20
CA PHE A 72 3.41 -7.73 13.43
C PHE A 72 2.11 -8.19 14.08
N ILE A 73 1.11 -7.30 14.20
CA ILE A 73 -0.21 -7.64 14.74
C ILE A 73 -0.89 -8.72 13.88
N GLN A 74 -0.82 -8.57 12.56
CA GLN A 74 -1.45 -9.49 11.62
C GLN A 74 -0.84 -10.90 11.66
N CYS A 75 0.48 -10.99 11.78
CA CYS A 75 1.22 -12.24 11.88
C CYS A 75 1.07 -12.89 13.27
N LYS A 76 1.11 -12.11 14.36
CA LYS A 76 1.11 -12.66 15.73
C LYS A 76 -0.29 -12.97 16.28
N THR A 77 -1.35 -12.48 15.63
CA THR A 77 -2.75 -12.63 16.08
C THR A 77 -2.94 -12.19 17.53
N ILE A 78 -3.16 -10.89 17.74
CA ILE A 78 -3.44 -10.38 19.08
C ILE A 78 -4.95 -10.49 19.34
N GLY A 79 -5.37 -11.59 19.95
CA GLY A 79 -6.78 -11.87 20.23
C GLY A 79 -7.57 -12.20 18.95
N PRO A 80 -8.77 -11.62 18.72
CA PRO A 80 -9.58 -11.86 17.52
C PRO A 80 -9.06 -11.12 16.27
N VAL A 81 -7.96 -10.36 16.38
CA VAL A 81 -7.41 -9.54 15.30
C VAL A 81 -6.11 -10.15 14.80
N GLY A 82 -6.06 -10.44 13.50
CA GLY A 82 -4.91 -11.01 12.79
C GLY A 82 -5.29 -12.28 12.03
N SER A 83 -4.50 -12.65 11.02
CA SER A 83 -4.76 -13.83 10.19
C SER A 83 -3.90 -15.03 10.60
N GLY A 84 -2.85 -14.82 11.39
CA GLY A 84 -1.87 -15.86 11.73
C GLY A 84 -0.97 -16.24 10.56
N LEU A 85 -1.08 -15.52 9.44
CA LEU A 85 -0.29 -15.71 8.24
C LEU A 85 0.72 -14.58 8.08
N LEU A 86 1.78 -14.82 7.32
CA LEU A 86 2.72 -13.77 6.89
C LEU A 86 2.01 -12.81 5.94
N SER A 87 1.29 -11.84 6.52
CA SER A 87 0.48 -10.85 5.81
C SER A 87 1.13 -9.48 6.01
N VAL A 88 2.04 -9.17 5.08
CA VAL A 88 2.71 -7.87 5.04
C VAL A 88 1.67 -6.80 4.78
N GLN A 89 1.51 -5.91 5.76
CA GLN A 89 0.67 -4.74 5.64
C GLN A 89 1.45 -3.63 4.95
N GLY A 90 0.73 -2.77 4.24
CA GLY A 90 1.30 -1.64 3.51
C GLY A 90 0.22 -0.63 3.13
N THR A 91 0.62 0.45 2.47
CA THR A 91 -0.31 1.47 2.00
C THR A 91 -1.00 1.01 0.70
N SER A 92 -2.33 1.12 0.63
CA SER A 92 -3.10 0.67 -0.53
C SER A 92 -3.23 1.78 -1.57
N PHE A 93 -2.80 1.48 -2.79
CA PHE A 93 -2.94 2.36 -3.95
C PHE A 93 -4.40 2.62 -4.36
N ALA A 94 -5.34 1.77 -3.92
CA ALA A 94 -6.76 1.95 -4.19
C ALA A 94 -7.31 3.28 -3.61
N PHE A 95 -6.71 3.78 -2.52
CA PHE A 95 -7.16 5.00 -1.85
C PHE A 95 -6.55 6.28 -2.41
N LEU A 96 -5.61 6.20 -3.37
CA LEU A 96 -5.00 7.40 -3.94
C LEU A 96 -6.04 8.36 -4.53
N GLY A 97 -6.99 7.85 -5.30
CA GLY A 97 -8.03 8.67 -5.92
C GLY A 97 -8.86 9.47 -4.90
N PRO A 98 -9.51 8.81 -3.93
CA PRO A 98 -10.26 9.48 -2.87
C PRO A 98 -9.42 10.46 -2.03
N ILE A 99 -8.20 10.07 -1.63
CA ILE A 99 -7.30 10.91 -0.81
C ILE A 99 -6.91 12.18 -1.57
N LEU A 100 -6.50 12.05 -2.84
CA LEU A 100 -6.14 13.20 -3.67
C LEU A 100 -7.34 14.11 -3.91
N ALA A 101 -8.51 13.54 -4.23
CA ALA A 101 -9.73 14.32 -4.46
C ALA A 101 -10.10 15.14 -3.22
N ALA A 102 -10.04 14.53 -2.04
CA ALA A 102 -10.38 15.21 -0.81
C ALA A 102 -9.30 16.26 -0.43
N GLY A 103 -8.01 15.97 -0.65
CA GLY A 103 -6.93 16.96 -0.46
C GLY A 103 -7.08 18.17 -1.39
N PHE A 104 -7.42 17.94 -2.67
CA PHE A 104 -7.72 19.01 -3.62
C PHE A 104 -8.96 19.80 -3.24
N ALA A 105 -9.99 19.17 -2.66
CA ALA A 105 -11.17 19.89 -2.19
C ALA A 105 -10.79 20.93 -1.13
N VAL A 106 -9.91 20.60 -0.18
CA VAL A 106 -9.41 21.55 0.82
C VAL A 106 -8.52 22.62 0.18
N LYS A 107 -7.61 22.21 -0.70
CA LYS A 107 -6.71 23.13 -1.42
C LYS A 107 -7.47 24.18 -2.23
N ASN A 108 -8.52 23.77 -2.95
CA ASN A 108 -9.35 24.66 -3.76
C ASN A 108 -10.19 25.62 -2.93
N ASN A 109 -10.48 25.27 -1.67
CA ASN A 109 -11.13 26.15 -0.70
C ASN A 109 -10.15 27.08 0.03
N GLY A 110 -8.87 27.08 -0.34
CA GLY A 110 -7.84 27.93 0.26
C GLY A 110 -7.30 27.43 1.60
N GLY A 111 -7.52 26.16 1.94
CA GLY A 111 -7.00 25.55 3.18
C GLY A 111 -5.47 25.38 3.17
N THR A 112 -4.88 25.33 4.36
CA THR A 112 -3.42 25.17 4.50
C THR A 112 -2.98 23.71 4.30
N PRO A 113 -1.67 23.43 4.16
CA PRO A 113 -1.15 22.06 4.14
C PRO A 113 -1.56 21.21 5.35
N GLU A 114 -1.68 21.83 6.52
CA GLU A 114 -2.13 21.19 7.75
C GLU A 114 -3.61 20.81 7.68
N ASP A 115 -4.45 21.68 7.11
CA ASP A 115 -5.87 21.38 6.89
C ASP A 115 -6.06 20.21 5.91
N MET A 116 -5.22 20.15 4.87
CA MET A 116 -5.23 19.02 3.93
C MET A 116 -4.88 17.72 4.65
N LEU A 117 -3.83 17.70 5.46
CA LEU A 117 -3.43 16.52 6.24
C LEU A 117 -4.49 16.13 7.28
N ALA A 118 -5.06 17.10 7.99
CA ALA A 118 -6.12 16.86 8.97
C ALA A 118 -7.35 16.22 8.30
N MET A 119 -7.73 16.70 7.11
CA MET A 119 -8.80 16.08 6.34
C MET A 119 -8.42 14.66 5.93
N ILE A 120 -7.22 14.43 5.39
CA ILE A 120 -6.79 13.09 4.92
C ILE A 120 -6.82 12.10 6.09
N PHE A 121 -6.26 12.48 7.24
CA PHE A 121 -6.27 11.63 8.43
C PHE A 121 -7.68 11.40 8.97
N GLY A 122 -8.53 12.42 8.98
CA GLY A 122 -9.94 12.30 9.36
C GLY A 122 -10.72 11.37 8.43
N LEU A 123 -10.50 11.47 7.12
CA LEU A 123 -11.08 10.60 6.11
C LEU A 123 -10.63 9.15 6.30
N CYS A 124 -9.34 8.92 6.52
CA CYS A 124 -8.81 7.58 6.79
C CYS A 124 -9.36 7.00 8.10
N LEU A 125 -9.49 7.81 9.16
CA LEU A 125 -10.04 7.38 10.44
C LEU A 125 -11.53 7.03 10.32
N ALA A 126 -12.32 7.81 9.59
CA ALA A 126 -13.71 7.48 9.32
C ALA A 126 -13.83 6.24 8.43
N GLY A 127 -12.98 6.14 7.41
CA GLY A 127 -12.93 5.02 6.48
C GLY A 127 -12.59 3.70 7.16
N CYS A 128 -11.63 3.68 8.09
CA CYS A 128 -11.26 2.44 8.77
C CYS A 128 -12.38 1.91 9.66
N VAL A 129 -13.17 2.77 10.31
CA VAL A 129 -14.36 2.35 11.09
C VAL A 129 -15.40 1.70 10.17
N VAL A 130 -15.63 2.28 8.99
CA VAL A 130 -16.54 1.70 7.99
C VAL A 130 -16.03 0.34 7.52
N GLU A 131 -14.73 0.20 7.23
CA GLU A 131 -14.15 -1.09 6.82
C GLU A 131 -14.23 -2.15 7.92
N ILE A 132 -14.00 -1.78 9.18
CA ILE A 132 -14.15 -2.70 10.33
C ILE A 132 -15.58 -3.23 10.40
N VAL A 133 -16.58 -2.37 10.22
CA VAL A 133 -17.99 -2.81 10.22
C VAL A 133 -18.29 -3.69 9.01
N LEU A 134 -17.84 -3.29 7.81
CA LEU A 134 -18.06 -4.08 6.58
C LEU A 134 -17.36 -5.44 6.62
N SER A 135 -16.22 -5.56 7.31
CA SER A 135 -15.48 -6.83 7.45
C SER A 135 -16.35 -7.94 8.06
N GLN A 136 -17.31 -7.59 8.92
CA GLN A 136 -18.23 -8.56 9.56
C GLN A 136 -19.27 -9.15 8.59
N PHE A 137 -19.42 -8.57 7.41
CA PHE A 137 -20.40 -8.99 6.40
C PHE A 137 -19.76 -9.57 5.13
N ILE A 138 -18.46 -9.90 5.18
CA ILE A 138 -17.67 -10.31 4.02
C ILE A 138 -18.24 -11.58 3.33
N ASP A 139 -18.82 -12.50 4.09
CA ASP A 139 -19.45 -13.73 3.57
C ASP A 139 -20.61 -13.46 2.62
N LYS A 140 -21.32 -12.34 2.83
CA LYS A 140 -22.42 -11.91 1.96
C LYS A 140 -21.89 -11.17 0.74
N LEU A 141 -20.76 -10.48 0.89
CA LEU A 141 -20.15 -9.65 -0.14
C LEU A 141 -19.45 -10.49 -1.22
N GLY A 142 -18.98 -11.70 -0.88
CA GLY A 142 -18.37 -12.65 -1.83
C GLY A 142 -19.28 -13.10 -2.98
N LYS A 143 -20.61 -12.89 -2.89
CA LYS A 143 -21.54 -13.12 -4.02
C LYS A 143 -21.53 -12.00 -5.05
N ILE A 144 -21.14 -10.79 -4.64
CA ILE A 144 -21.12 -9.59 -5.49
C ILE A 144 -19.70 -9.35 -6.01
N ILE A 145 -18.71 -9.48 -5.13
CA ILE A 145 -17.29 -9.34 -5.46
C ILE A 145 -16.77 -10.70 -5.95
N THR A 146 -17.05 -10.99 -7.22
CA THR A 146 -16.52 -12.19 -7.87
C THR A 146 -15.03 -12.00 -8.21
N PRO A 147 -14.26 -13.10 -8.39
CA PRO A 147 -12.84 -13.01 -8.74
C PRO A 147 -12.56 -12.15 -9.99
N THR A 148 -13.49 -12.16 -10.95
CA THR A 148 -13.41 -11.33 -12.16
C THR A 148 -13.50 -9.84 -11.84
N VAL A 149 -14.41 -9.43 -10.95
CA VAL A 149 -14.56 -8.02 -10.56
C VAL A 149 -13.30 -7.55 -9.82
N THR A 150 -12.83 -8.33 -8.85
CA THR A 150 -11.61 -8.02 -8.10
C THR A 150 -10.40 -7.90 -9.03
N GLY A 151 -10.25 -8.83 -9.97
CA GLY A 151 -9.16 -8.81 -10.95
C GLY A 151 -9.18 -7.54 -11.80
N ILE A 152 -10.33 -7.17 -12.36
CA ILE A 152 -10.48 -5.94 -13.17
C ILE A 152 -10.13 -4.70 -12.34
N VAL A 153 -10.63 -4.60 -11.11
CA VAL A 153 -10.34 -3.45 -10.22
C VAL A 153 -8.83 -3.33 -9.95
N ILE A 154 -8.16 -4.44 -9.62
CA ILE A 154 -6.70 -4.45 -9.39
C ILE A 154 -5.94 -4.05 -10.66
N THR A 155 -6.35 -4.55 -11.84
CA THR A 155 -5.74 -4.16 -13.12
C THR A 155 -5.90 -2.67 -13.39
N VAL A 156 -7.08 -2.11 -13.13
CA VAL A 156 -7.36 -0.67 -13.32
C VAL A 156 -6.54 0.18 -12.34
N ILE A 157 -6.39 -0.25 -11.08
CA ILE A 157 -5.50 0.41 -10.12
C ILE A 157 -4.07 0.40 -10.65
N GLY A 158 -3.55 -0.76 -11.08
CA GLY A 158 -2.21 -0.88 -11.66
C GLY A 158 -1.98 0.02 -12.87
N LEU A 159 -2.92 0.03 -13.83
CA LEU A 159 -2.86 0.89 -15.02
C LEU A 159 -2.84 2.38 -14.64
N SER A 160 -3.59 2.77 -13.61
CA SER A 160 -3.60 4.15 -13.12
C SER A 160 -2.25 4.56 -12.53
N LEU A 161 -1.53 3.63 -11.89
CA LEU A 161 -0.20 3.87 -11.35
C LEU A 161 0.87 3.98 -12.43
N VAL A 162 0.74 3.28 -13.56
CA VAL A 162 1.66 3.43 -14.70
C VAL A 162 1.72 4.89 -15.16
N LYS A 163 0.57 5.57 -15.21
CA LYS A 163 0.51 7.00 -15.58
C LYS A 163 1.27 7.87 -14.58
N VAL A 164 1.11 7.62 -13.28
CA VAL A 164 1.79 8.37 -12.22
C VAL A 164 3.30 8.11 -12.27
N GLY A 165 3.72 6.84 -12.40
CA GLY A 165 5.12 6.47 -12.52
C GLY A 165 5.79 7.05 -13.77
N PHE A 166 5.09 7.07 -14.90
CA PHE A 166 5.61 7.71 -16.11
C PHE A 166 5.74 9.23 -15.97
N THR A 167 4.81 9.87 -15.26
CA THR A 167 4.89 11.31 -14.96
C THR A 167 6.09 11.63 -14.07
N ASP A 168 6.36 10.76 -13.09
CA ASP A 168 7.53 10.88 -12.22
C ASP A 168 8.83 10.65 -12.99
N PHE A 169 8.91 9.56 -13.75
CA PHE A 169 10.05 9.20 -14.61
C PHE A 169 10.37 10.27 -15.67
N ALA A 170 9.35 10.96 -16.18
CA ALA A 170 9.53 12.02 -17.17
C ALA A 170 9.98 13.37 -16.59
N GLY A 171 10.23 13.46 -15.27
CA GLY A 171 10.74 14.68 -14.61
C GLY A 171 9.84 15.23 -13.50
N GLY A 172 8.72 14.56 -13.19
CA GLY A 172 7.81 14.94 -12.11
C GLY A 172 6.74 15.95 -12.51
N VAL A 173 5.77 16.14 -11.59
CA VAL A 173 4.55 16.99 -11.78
C VAL A 173 4.88 18.49 -11.98
N GLY A 174 6.15 18.89 -11.81
CA GLY A 174 6.65 20.26 -11.97
C GLY A 174 7.54 20.51 -13.20
N ALA A 175 7.80 19.51 -14.04
CA ALA A 175 8.77 19.65 -15.14
C ALA A 175 8.32 20.56 -16.30
N GLY A 176 7.01 20.81 -16.47
CA GLY A 176 6.52 21.71 -17.52
C GLY A 176 7.06 21.37 -18.92
N GLU A 177 7.90 22.25 -19.48
CA GLU A 177 8.54 22.10 -20.80
C GLU A 177 9.81 21.20 -20.79
N ASP A 178 10.26 20.74 -19.62
CA ASP A 178 11.41 19.84 -19.43
C ASP A 178 11.02 18.35 -19.32
N LEU A 179 9.73 18.06 -19.49
CA LEU A 179 9.18 16.70 -19.44
C LEU A 179 9.79 15.83 -20.55
N GLY A 180 10.55 14.80 -20.17
CA GLY A 180 11.21 13.89 -21.11
C GLY A 180 12.55 14.36 -21.68
N LYS A 181 13.19 15.38 -21.10
CA LYS A 181 14.59 15.71 -21.46
C LYS A 181 15.53 14.57 -21.07
N PRO A 182 16.53 14.22 -21.91
CA PRO A 182 17.44 13.10 -21.64
C PRO A 182 18.23 13.26 -20.34
N ILE A 183 18.41 14.51 -19.86
CA ILE A 183 19.06 14.78 -18.57
C ILE A 183 18.20 14.34 -17.36
N ASN A 184 16.87 14.48 -17.44
CA ASN A 184 15.94 14.04 -16.39
C ASN A 184 15.76 12.52 -16.44
N LEU A 185 15.83 11.94 -17.64
CA LEU A 185 15.78 10.48 -17.88
C LEU A 185 17.04 9.72 -17.44
N ILE A 186 18.19 10.41 -17.35
CA ILE A 186 19.46 9.83 -16.89
C ILE A 186 19.63 9.96 -15.37
N MET A 187 18.94 10.93 -14.74
CA MET A 187 19.01 11.16 -13.29
C MET A 187 17.90 10.45 -12.49
N ALA A 188 16.81 10.02 -13.15
CA ALA A 188 15.76 9.17 -12.58
C ALA A 188 16.19 7.69 -12.57
#